data_AF-A0A535X0R8-F1
#
_entry.id   AF-A0A535X0R8-F1
#
_cell.length_a   1.000
_cell.length_b   1.000
_cell.length_c   1.000
_cell.angle_alpha   90.00
_cell.angle_beta   90.00
_cell.angle_gamma   90.00
#
_symmetry.space_group_name_H-M   'P 1'
#
loop_
_entity.id
_entity.type
_entity.pdbx_description
1 polymer ?
#
loop_
_entity_poly.entity_id
_entity_poly.type
_entity_poly.pdbx_seq_one_letter_code
_entity_poly.pdbx_strand_id
1 'polypeptide(L)'
;MAEHPTFDQASDEDLDRRVREIMAEMAPLEEALGRLRAQIQQVVSEQKKRERSHHLKARMQVRTNVAQGQMPTLQQVAESSNDLVPPEMTLAGLRFFRDSGTEVGMGYATAREPTVWMTNGTSTVAVKTIAEIRSRYLDGWDFGTAAHPGVRIHIPNSRTEKILQASEVFVRLRDGV
;
A
#
# COMPACT_ATOMS: atom_id res chain seq x y z
N MET A 1 35.06 32.30 11.62
CA MET A 1 35.03 31.78 12.99
C MET A 1 35.05 32.99 13.89
N ALA A 2 33.95 33.31 14.57
CA ALA A 2 33.87 34.50 15.40
C ALA A 2 34.63 34.22 16.71
N GLU A 3 35.61 35.07 17.03
CA GLU A 3 36.30 35.05 18.32
C GLU A 3 35.27 35.29 19.42
N HIS A 4 35.19 34.35 20.37
CA HIS A 4 34.36 34.52 21.55
C HIS A 4 35.10 35.46 22.51
N PRO A 5 34.56 36.64 22.84
CA PRO A 5 35.19 37.52 23.81
C PRO A 5 35.24 36.80 25.16
N THR A 6 36.40 36.86 25.81
CA THR A 6 36.64 36.21 27.09
C THR A 6 35.76 36.84 28.17
N PHE A 7 34.70 36.14 28.59
CA PHE A 7 33.70 36.65 29.53
C PHE A 7 34.22 36.84 30.97
N ASP A 8 35.41 36.33 31.29
CA ASP A 8 36.03 36.38 32.63
C ASP A 8 36.34 37.79 33.17
N GLN A 9 36.25 38.83 32.33
CA GLN A 9 36.54 40.23 32.71
C GLN A 9 35.37 41.19 32.45
N ALA A 10 34.22 40.69 32.00
CA ALA A 10 33.04 41.52 31.74
C ALA A 10 32.32 41.87 33.04
N SER A 11 31.82 43.11 33.15
CA SER A 11 30.94 43.48 34.27
C SER A 11 29.57 42.80 34.11
N ASP A 12 28.85 42.58 35.22
CA ASP A 12 27.50 42.00 35.18
C ASP A 12 26.55 42.80 34.29
N GLU A 13 26.68 44.14 34.24
CA GLU A 13 25.89 45.00 33.36
C GLU A 13 26.20 44.78 31.87
N ASP A 14 27.46 44.52 31.52
CA ASP A 14 27.88 44.21 30.15
C ASP A 14 27.35 42.85 29.69
N LEU A 15 27.35 41.86 30.59
CA LEU A 15 26.76 40.55 30.35
C LEU A 15 25.24 40.65 30.15
N ASP A 16 24.54 41.42 31.00
CA ASP A 16 23.09 41.66 30.89
C ASP A 16 22.72 42.39 29.60
N ARG A 17 23.54 43.35 29.17
CA ARG A 17 23.38 44.01 27.86
C ARG A 17 23.57 42.99 26.73
N ARG A 18 24.62 42.17 26.80
CA ARG A 18 24.92 41.19 25.75
C ARG A 18 23.84 40.12 25.63
N VAL A 19 23.28 39.66 26.74
CA VAL A 19 22.13 38.73 26.73
C VAL A 19 20.92 39.36 26.04
N ARG A 20 20.62 40.64 26.31
CA ARG A 20 19.53 41.36 25.64
C ARG A 20 19.75 41.51 24.14
N GLU A 21 20.97 41.81 23.70
CA GLU A 21 21.32 41.87 22.28
C GLU A 21 21.13 40.51 21.60
N ILE A 22 21.63 39.42 22.20
CA ILE A 22 21.47 38.07 21.66
C ILE A 22 19.98 37.68 21.57
N MET A 23 19.18 37.97 22.61
CA MET A 23 17.73 37.73 22.57
C MET A 23 17.05 38.54 21.46
N ALA A 24 17.48 39.79 21.24
CA ALA A 24 16.97 40.63 20.16
C ALA A 24 17.35 40.09 18.77
N GLU A 25 18.56 39.52 18.61
CA GLU A 25 18.99 38.82 17.39
C GLU A 25 18.21 37.51 17.17
N MET A 26 17.88 36.78 18.25
CA MET A 26 17.11 35.54 18.18
C MET A 26 15.65 35.75 17.77
N ALA A 27 14.99 36.80 18.26
CA ALA A 27 13.57 37.05 18.02
C ALA A 27 13.15 36.98 16.52
N PRO A 28 13.79 37.67 15.56
CA PRO A 28 13.42 37.57 14.15
C PRO A 28 13.74 36.19 13.55
N LEU A 29 14.74 35.47 14.06
CA LEU A 29 15.06 34.11 13.60
C LEU A 29 14.01 33.10 14.06
N GLU A 30 13.52 33.22 15.29
CA GLU A 30 12.42 32.41 15.80
C GLU A 30 11.13 32.66 15.02
N GLU A 31 10.85 33.92 14.69
CA GLU A 31 9.71 34.28 13.84
C GLU A 31 9.85 33.69 12.42
N ALA A 32 11.03 33.78 11.82
CA ALA A 32 11.33 33.18 10.52
C ALA A 32 11.17 31.65 10.55
N LEU A 33 11.67 30.99 11.60
CA LEU A 33 11.51 29.56 11.80
C LEU A 33 10.03 29.19 11.97
N GLY A 34 9.26 30.00 12.71
CA GLY A 34 7.82 29.86 12.85
C GLY A 34 7.08 29.90 11.50
N ARG A 35 7.42 30.87 10.64
CA ARG A 35 6.88 30.98 9.28
C ARG A 35 7.22 29.77 8.42
N LEU A 36 8.47 29.30 8.44
CA LEU A 36 8.89 28.12 7.69
C LEU A 36 8.17 26.84 8.16
N ARG A 37 7.99 26.67 9.47
CA ARG A 37 7.21 25.55 10.04
C ARG A 37 5.75 25.59 9.58
N ALA A 38 5.12 26.77 9.55
CA ALA A 38 3.76 26.92 9.03
C ALA A 38 3.66 26.56 7.54
N GLN A 39 4.63 26.97 6.73
CA GLN A 39 4.71 26.61 5.31
C GLN A 39 4.84 25.09 5.11
N ILE A 40 5.69 24.42 5.89
CA ILE A 40 5.82 22.96 5.86
C ILE A 40 4.47 22.29 6.16
N GLN A 41 3.74 22.74 7.18
CA GLN A 41 2.44 22.18 7.53
C GLN A 41 1.41 22.36 6.40
N GLN A 42 1.43 23.50 5.72
CA GLN A 42 0.56 23.75 4.56
C GLN A 42 0.88 22.79 3.41
N VAL A 43 2.16 22.61 3.08
CA VAL A 43 2.60 21.70 2.00
C VAL A 43 2.23 20.25 2.32
N VAL A 44 2.53 19.79 3.55
CA VAL A 44 2.19 18.41 3.99
C VAL A 44 0.67 18.19 3.96
N SER A 45 -0.12 19.19 4.35
CA SER A 45 -1.57 19.11 4.32
C SER A 45 -2.11 18.95 2.88
N GLU A 46 -1.55 19.69 1.92
CA GLU A 46 -1.93 19.54 0.51
C GLU A 46 -1.43 18.22 -0.09
N GLN A 47 -0.23 17.75 0.25
CA GLN A 47 0.24 16.43 -0.16
C GLN A 47 -0.74 15.33 0.29
N LYS A 48 -1.11 15.32 1.57
CA LYS A 48 -2.09 14.37 2.12
C LYS A 48 -3.46 14.48 1.45
N LYS A 49 -3.91 15.71 1.13
CA LYS A 49 -5.18 15.92 0.44
C LYS A 49 -5.14 15.33 -0.97
N ARG A 50 -4.08 15.60 -1.73
CA ARG A 50 -3.89 15.05 -3.09
C ARG A 50 -3.77 13.54 -3.09
N GLU A 51 -3.03 12.95 -2.16
CA GLU A 51 -2.94 11.49 -1.99
C GLU A 51 -4.33 10.87 -1.75
N ARG A 52 -5.12 11.43 -0.83
CA ARG A 52 -6.51 10.96 -0.59
C ARG A 52 -7.37 11.05 -1.84
N SER A 53 -7.31 12.17 -2.56
CA SER A 53 -8.05 12.35 -3.82
C SER A 53 -7.60 11.35 -4.89
N HIS A 54 -6.30 11.07 -4.99
CA HIS A 54 -5.76 10.09 -5.92
C HIS A 54 -6.24 8.66 -5.58
N HIS A 55 -6.16 8.26 -4.31
CA HIS A 55 -6.67 6.97 -3.84
C HIS A 55 -8.17 6.83 -4.09
N LEU A 56 -8.95 7.88 -3.84
CA LEU A 56 -10.39 7.88 -4.12
C LEU A 56 -10.66 7.70 -5.62
N LYS A 57 -9.96 8.45 -6.48
CA LYS A 57 -10.10 8.35 -7.94
C LYS A 57 -9.74 6.95 -8.45
N ALA A 58 -8.61 6.40 -7.99
CA ALA A 58 -8.17 5.05 -8.35
C ALA A 58 -9.20 3.99 -7.93
N ARG A 59 -9.72 4.10 -6.71
CA ARG A 59 -10.76 3.20 -6.19
C ARG A 59 -12.05 3.28 -7.01
N MET A 60 -12.49 4.49 -7.36
CA MET A 60 -13.66 4.70 -8.20
C MET A 60 -13.47 4.10 -9.60
N GLN A 61 -12.28 4.27 -10.19
CA GLN A 61 -11.96 3.66 -11.48
C GLN A 61 -12.07 2.13 -11.44
N VAL A 62 -11.53 1.48 -10.40
CA VAL A 62 -11.64 0.03 -10.23
C VAL A 62 -13.12 -0.38 -10.12
N ARG A 63 -13.91 0.32 -9.30
CA ARG A 63 -15.35 0.04 -9.17
C ARG A 63 -16.09 0.16 -10.49
N THR A 64 -15.78 1.19 -11.29
CA THR A 64 -16.36 1.36 -12.62
C THR A 64 -15.98 0.21 -13.55
N ASN A 65 -14.71 -0.18 -13.60
CA ASN A 65 -14.25 -1.29 -14.44
C ASN A 65 -14.91 -2.62 -14.05
N VAL A 66 -15.06 -2.88 -12.74
CA VAL A 66 -15.76 -4.06 -12.21
C VAL A 66 -17.24 -4.03 -12.63
N ALA A 67 -17.93 -2.90 -12.42
CA ALA A 67 -19.34 -2.77 -12.79
C ALA A 67 -19.60 -2.92 -14.30
N GLN A 68 -18.62 -2.54 -15.13
CA GLN A 68 -18.65 -2.70 -16.58
C GLN A 68 -18.19 -4.08 -17.06
N GLY A 69 -17.82 -5.00 -16.16
CA GLY A 69 -17.32 -6.34 -16.52
C GLY A 69 -15.96 -6.34 -17.21
N GLN A 70 -15.20 -5.25 -17.10
CA GLN A 70 -13.89 -5.07 -17.77
C GLN A 70 -12.72 -5.62 -16.95
N MET A 71 -12.99 -6.24 -15.81
CA MET A 71 -11.96 -6.82 -14.93
C MET A 71 -12.33 -8.28 -14.64
N PRO A 72 -11.48 -9.25 -15.01
CA PRO A 72 -11.79 -10.64 -14.79
C PRO A 72 -11.66 -10.99 -13.30
N THR A 73 -12.47 -11.94 -12.84
CA THR A 73 -12.35 -12.53 -11.50
C THR A 73 -11.27 -13.63 -11.50
N LEU A 74 -10.75 -13.98 -10.32
CA LEU A 74 -9.79 -15.07 -10.20
C LEU A 74 -10.39 -16.40 -10.65
N GLN A 75 -11.70 -16.59 -10.40
CA GLN A 75 -12.45 -17.72 -10.91
C GLN A 75 -12.48 -17.76 -12.45
N GLN A 76 -12.83 -16.64 -13.10
CA GLN A 76 -12.81 -16.56 -14.56
C GLN A 76 -11.42 -16.79 -15.15
N VAL A 77 -10.37 -16.31 -14.47
CA VAL A 77 -8.99 -16.54 -14.91
C VAL A 77 -8.61 -18.03 -14.84
N ALA A 78 -9.11 -18.76 -13.85
CA ALA A 78 -8.88 -20.20 -13.70
C ALA A 78 -9.71 -21.05 -14.68
N GLU A 79 -10.97 -20.67 -14.92
CA GLU A 79 -11.88 -21.34 -15.85
C GLU A 79 -11.54 -21.09 -17.32
N SER A 80 -11.01 -19.91 -17.64
CA SER A 80 -10.87 -19.48 -19.03
C SER A 80 -9.67 -20.12 -19.72
N SER A 81 -9.93 -20.67 -20.91
CA SER A 81 -8.93 -21.02 -21.90
C SER A 81 -8.39 -19.82 -22.69
N ASN A 82 -9.02 -18.64 -22.56
CA ASN A 82 -8.52 -17.40 -23.14
C ASN A 82 -7.47 -16.77 -22.21
N ASP A 83 -6.47 -16.12 -22.80
CA ASP A 83 -5.44 -15.36 -22.07
C ASP A 83 -5.98 -14.01 -21.57
N LEU A 84 -7.02 -14.05 -20.72
CA LEU A 84 -7.50 -12.92 -19.93
C LEU A 84 -6.36 -12.28 -19.12
N VAL A 85 -5.43 -13.13 -18.69
CA VAL A 85 -4.14 -12.80 -18.08
C VAL A 85 -3.11 -13.73 -18.70
N PRO A 86 -1.87 -13.27 -18.98
CA PRO A 86 -0.81 -14.15 -19.49
C PRO A 86 -0.58 -15.35 -18.55
N PRO A 87 -0.50 -16.59 -19.06
CA PRO A 87 -0.36 -17.80 -18.22
C PRO A 87 0.87 -17.77 -17.32
N GLU A 88 1.98 -17.29 -17.86
CA GLU A 88 3.28 -17.23 -17.16
C GLU A 88 3.35 -16.12 -16.11
N MET A 89 2.28 -15.33 -15.95
CA MET A 89 2.25 -14.24 -15.00
C MET A 89 2.29 -14.79 -13.56
N THR A 90 3.25 -14.32 -12.79
CA THR A 90 3.31 -14.61 -11.35
C THR A 90 2.28 -13.78 -10.61
N LEU A 91 1.78 -14.28 -9.47
CA LEU A 91 0.85 -13.52 -8.63
C LEU A 91 1.47 -12.20 -8.13
N ALA A 92 2.80 -12.10 -8.05
CA ALA A 92 3.50 -10.86 -7.69
C ALA A 92 3.43 -9.78 -8.79
N GLY A 93 3.25 -10.19 -10.05
CA GLY A 93 3.03 -9.32 -11.21
C GLY A 93 1.58 -8.85 -11.36
N LEU A 94 0.70 -9.19 -10.41
CA LEU A 94 -0.72 -8.87 -10.44
C LEU A 94 -1.13 -7.99 -9.27
N ARG A 95 -2.26 -7.30 -9.45
CA ARG A 95 -2.99 -6.61 -8.38
C ARG A 95 -4.37 -7.24 -8.24
N PHE A 96 -4.83 -7.36 -7.00
CA PHE A 96 -6.09 -8.00 -6.66
C PHE A 96 -7.01 -7.00 -5.99
N PHE A 97 -8.29 -7.03 -6.34
CA PHE A 97 -9.26 -6.08 -5.86
C PHE A 97 -10.53 -6.78 -5.41
N ARG A 98 -11.23 -6.14 -4.47
CA ARG A 98 -12.63 -6.44 -4.20
C ARG A 98 -13.54 -5.59 -5.09
N ASP A 99 -14.78 -6.00 -5.23
CA ASP A 99 -15.89 -5.24 -5.84
C ASP A 99 -15.97 -3.77 -5.36
N SER A 100 -15.64 -3.52 -4.09
CA SER A 100 -15.59 -2.20 -3.48
C SER A 100 -14.44 -1.32 -3.98
N GLY A 101 -13.59 -1.82 -4.89
CA GLY A 101 -12.37 -1.16 -5.41
C GLY A 101 -11.18 -1.20 -4.44
N THR A 102 -11.31 -1.92 -3.32
CA THR A 102 -10.22 -2.06 -2.34
C THR A 102 -9.17 -3.04 -2.85
N GLU A 103 -7.91 -2.62 -2.93
CA GLU A 103 -6.79 -3.49 -3.25
C GLU A 103 -6.49 -4.44 -2.08
N VAL A 104 -6.22 -5.70 -2.37
CA VAL A 104 -5.95 -6.76 -1.40
C VAL A 104 -4.71 -7.54 -1.79
N GLY A 105 -4.02 -8.11 -0.79
CA GLY A 105 -2.95 -9.06 -1.02
C GLY A 105 -3.46 -10.50 -0.95
N MET A 106 -2.75 -11.43 -1.59
CA MET A 106 -3.11 -12.85 -1.64
C MET A 106 -2.36 -13.66 -0.58
N GLY A 107 -3.07 -14.60 0.05
CA GLY A 107 -2.50 -15.45 1.09
C GLY A 107 -2.35 -14.72 2.43
N TYR A 108 -1.40 -15.18 3.24
CA TYR A 108 -1.15 -14.67 4.59
C TYR A 108 -0.52 -13.27 4.56
N ALA A 109 -0.89 -12.42 5.52
CA ALA A 109 -0.34 -11.06 5.62
C ALA A 109 1.17 -11.03 5.91
N THR A 110 1.72 -12.13 6.44
CA THR A 110 3.14 -12.31 6.77
C THR A 110 3.95 -12.99 5.67
N ALA A 111 3.30 -13.42 4.58
CA ALA A 111 3.98 -14.09 3.49
C ALA A 111 4.89 -13.13 2.72
N ARG A 112 6.06 -13.62 2.30
CA ARG A 112 7.00 -12.85 1.48
C ARG A 112 6.52 -12.66 0.04
N GLU A 113 5.70 -13.60 -0.45
CA GLU A 113 5.20 -13.62 -1.82
C GLU A 113 3.70 -13.94 -1.84
N PRO A 114 2.92 -13.33 -2.74
CA PRO A 114 1.52 -13.66 -2.91
C PRO A 114 1.34 -15.13 -3.30
N THR A 115 0.39 -15.80 -2.65
CA THR A 115 0.12 -17.22 -2.87
C THR A 115 -1.38 -17.47 -2.87
N VAL A 116 -1.85 -18.36 -3.73
CA VAL A 116 -3.20 -18.91 -3.69
C VAL A 116 -3.11 -20.35 -3.22
N TRP A 117 -3.98 -20.74 -2.29
CA TRP A 117 -4.09 -22.13 -1.86
C TRP A 117 -5.14 -22.83 -2.70
N MET A 118 -4.90 -24.08 -3.08
CA MET A 118 -5.87 -24.94 -3.78
C MET A 118 -5.88 -26.33 -3.18
N THR A 119 -7.02 -27.02 -3.28
CA THR A 119 -7.23 -28.34 -2.69
C THR A 119 -8.04 -29.24 -3.61
N ASN A 120 -7.76 -30.55 -3.61
CA ASN A 120 -8.62 -31.56 -4.24
C ASN A 120 -9.39 -32.38 -3.19
N GLY A 121 -9.50 -31.87 -1.97
CA GLY A 121 -10.14 -32.54 -0.82
C GLY A 121 -9.22 -33.48 -0.04
N THR A 122 -8.18 -34.03 -0.66
CA THR A 122 -7.20 -34.90 0.02
C THR A 122 -5.86 -34.23 0.27
N SER A 123 -5.45 -33.37 -0.65
CA SER A 123 -4.19 -32.63 -0.64
C SER A 123 -4.44 -31.15 -0.82
N THR A 124 -3.53 -30.33 -0.31
CA THR A 124 -3.56 -28.88 -0.49
C THR A 124 -2.20 -28.40 -0.98
N VAL A 125 -2.21 -27.46 -1.92
CA VAL A 125 -1.00 -26.87 -2.51
C VAL A 125 -1.07 -25.35 -2.45
N ALA A 126 0.09 -24.72 -2.35
CA ALA A 126 0.29 -23.29 -2.57
C ALA A 126 0.77 -23.07 -4.00
N VAL A 127 0.05 -22.26 -4.78
CA VAL A 127 0.39 -21.90 -6.17
C VAL A 127 0.71 -20.41 -6.29
N LYS A 128 1.60 -20.08 -7.22
CA LYS A 128 2.21 -18.75 -7.37
C LYS A 128 2.11 -18.17 -8.78
N THR A 129 1.60 -18.93 -9.74
CA THR A 129 1.41 -18.50 -11.13
C THR A 129 -0.01 -18.76 -11.63
N ILE A 130 -0.41 -18.04 -12.67
CA ILE A 130 -1.71 -18.24 -13.31
C ILE A 130 -1.79 -19.61 -14.01
N ALA A 131 -0.70 -20.05 -14.64
CA ALA A 131 -0.60 -21.38 -15.25
C ALA A 131 -0.86 -22.50 -14.23
N GLU A 132 -0.26 -22.44 -13.04
CA GLU A 132 -0.50 -23.42 -11.97
C GLU A 132 -1.96 -23.42 -11.52
N ILE A 133 -2.56 -22.23 -11.31
CA ILE A 133 -3.96 -22.11 -10.90
C ILE A 133 -4.87 -22.78 -11.94
N ARG A 134 -4.70 -22.45 -13.22
CA ARG A 134 -5.48 -23.01 -14.33
C ARG A 134 -5.32 -24.53 -14.41
N SER A 135 -4.09 -25.01 -14.40
CA SER A 135 -3.81 -26.46 -14.48
C SER A 135 -4.51 -27.21 -13.34
N ARG A 136 -4.39 -26.73 -12.10
CA ARG A 136 -5.03 -27.39 -10.95
C ARG A 136 -6.54 -27.31 -11.02
N TYR A 137 -7.10 -26.17 -11.42
CA TYR A 137 -8.54 -26.00 -11.55
C TYR A 137 -9.13 -26.97 -12.58
N LEU A 138 -8.45 -27.15 -13.72
CA LEU A 138 -8.83 -28.14 -14.75
C LEU A 138 -8.73 -29.58 -14.25
N ASP A 139 -7.77 -29.88 -13.37
CA ASP A 139 -7.65 -31.17 -12.69
C ASP A 139 -8.70 -31.38 -11.57
N GLY A 140 -9.66 -30.46 -11.43
CA GLY A 140 -10.74 -30.53 -10.44
C GLY A 140 -10.35 -30.06 -9.03
N TRP A 141 -9.29 -29.26 -8.90
CA TRP A 141 -8.94 -28.63 -7.62
C TRP A 141 -9.75 -27.35 -7.41
N ASP A 142 -10.21 -27.16 -6.19
CA ASP A 142 -10.91 -25.95 -5.75
C ASP A 142 -9.97 -24.96 -5.05
N PHE A 143 -10.40 -23.71 -4.97
CA PHE A 143 -9.70 -22.67 -4.22
C PHE A 143 -9.80 -22.89 -2.71
N GLY A 144 -8.69 -22.70 -2.03
CA GLY A 144 -8.56 -22.75 -0.58
C GLY A 144 -7.96 -24.04 -0.07
N THR A 145 -8.39 -24.44 1.11
CA THR A 145 -7.96 -25.66 1.80
C THR A 145 -9.20 -26.47 2.18
N ALA A 146 -9.05 -27.76 2.47
CA ALA A 146 -10.19 -28.60 2.87
C ALA A 146 -10.98 -28.03 4.08
N ALA A 147 -10.30 -27.37 5.02
CA ALA A 147 -10.94 -26.77 6.19
C ALA A 147 -11.51 -25.36 5.92
N HIS A 148 -11.00 -24.67 4.91
CA HIS A 148 -11.30 -23.27 4.63
C HIS A 148 -11.44 -23.09 3.12
N PRO A 149 -12.63 -23.33 2.55
CA PRO A 149 -12.89 -23.18 1.12
C PRO A 149 -12.91 -21.69 0.73
N GLY A 150 -12.31 -21.38 -0.41
CA GLY A 150 -12.18 -20.02 -0.92
C GLY A 150 -10.77 -19.44 -0.84
N VAL A 151 -10.63 -18.23 -1.35
CA VAL A 151 -9.37 -17.54 -1.53
C VAL A 151 -9.03 -16.72 -0.31
N ARG A 152 -7.91 -17.04 0.35
CA ARG A 152 -7.39 -16.23 1.45
C ARG A 152 -6.78 -14.95 0.91
N ILE A 153 -7.20 -13.83 1.50
CA ILE A 153 -6.69 -12.49 1.22
C ILE A 153 -6.28 -11.79 2.52
N HIS A 154 -5.50 -10.72 2.39
CA HIS A 154 -5.22 -9.80 3.48
C HIS A 154 -5.38 -8.33 3.04
N ILE A 155 -5.68 -7.47 4.01
CA ILE A 155 -5.72 -6.03 3.80
C ILE A 155 -4.28 -5.48 3.87
N PRO A 156 -3.78 -4.76 2.86
CA PRO A 156 -2.43 -4.20 2.88
C PRO A 156 -2.18 -3.34 4.12
N ASN A 157 -0.97 -3.40 4.67
CA ASN A 157 -0.57 -2.71 5.91
C ASN A 157 -1.40 -3.09 7.15
N SER A 158 -2.10 -4.22 7.11
CA SER A 158 -2.83 -4.79 8.23
C SER A 158 -2.53 -6.28 8.34
N ARG A 159 -2.70 -6.84 9.55
CA ARG A 159 -2.69 -8.29 9.79
C ARG A 159 -4.07 -8.93 9.62
N THR A 160 -5.06 -8.16 9.18
CA THR A 160 -6.41 -8.68 8.94
C THR A 160 -6.44 -9.57 7.70
N GLU A 161 -6.77 -10.85 7.91
CA GLU A 161 -6.98 -11.84 6.87
C GLU A 161 -8.47 -12.15 6.73
N LYS A 162 -8.89 -12.50 5.51
CA LYS A 162 -10.25 -12.94 5.19
C LYS A 162 -10.20 -14.05 4.15
N ILE A 163 -11.27 -14.83 4.07
CA ILE A 163 -11.48 -15.81 3.00
C ILE A 163 -12.69 -15.33 2.21
N LEU A 164 -12.53 -15.26 0.89
CA LEU A 164 -13.56 -14.82 -0.06
C LEU A 164 -13.77 -15.87 -1.15
N GLN A 165 -14.87 -15.77 -1.89
CA GLN A 165 -15.02 -16.59 -3.09
C GLN A 165 -14.09 -16.09 -4.20
N ALA A 166 -13.63 -16.99 -5.07
CA ALA A 166 -12.76 -16.61 -6.18
C ALA A 166 -13.45 -15.68 -7.20
N SER A 167 -14.78 -15.72 -7.27
CA SER A 167 -15.62 -14.78 -8.02
C SER A 167 -15.67 -13.37 -7.43
N GLU A 168 -15.28 -13.18 -6.18
CA GLU A 168 -15.28 -11.86 -5.50
C GLU A 168 -13.90 -11.18 -5.53
N VAL A 169 -12.91 -11.84 -6.11
CA VAL A 169 -11.54 -11.35 -6.23
C VAL A 169 -11.26 -11.02 -7.68
N PHE A 170 -11.12 -9.74 -7.98
CA PHE A 170 -10.85 -9.22 -9.32
C PHE A 170 -9.36 -9.08 -9.54
N VAL A 171 -8.90 -9.36 -10.76
CA VAL A 171 -7.49 -9.40 -11.12
C VAL A 171 -7.19 -8.33 -12.16
N ARG A 172 -6.08 -7.61 -11.97
CA ARG A 172 -5.52 -6.71 -12.97
C ARG A 172 -4.02 -6.95 -13.08
N LEU A 173 -3.47 -6.81 -14.28
CA LEU A 173 -2.04 -6.70 -14.46
C LEU A 173 -1.50 -5.51 -13.65
N ARG A 174 -0.37 -5.71 -12.99
CA ARG A 174 0.36 -4.59 -12.42
C ARG A 174 0.92 -3.80 -13.61
N ASP A 175 0.52 -2.53 -13.74
CA ASP A 175 1.13 -1.64 -14.73
C ASP A 175 2.65 -1.67 -14.44
N GLY A 176 3.45 -2.01 -15.46
CA GLY A 176 4.90 -2.06 -15.35
C GLY A 176 5.43 -0.73 -14.83
N VAL A 177 6.39 -0.79 -13.90
CA VAL A 177 7.15 0.39 -13.45
C VAL A 177 7.90 0.97 -14.64
#